data_AF-A0A9P9W8L6-F1
#
_entry.id   AF-A0A9P9W8L6-F1
#
_cell.length_a   1.000
_cell.length_b   1.000
_cell.length_c   1.000
_cell.angle_alpha   90.00
_cell.angle_beta   90.00
_cell.angle_gamma   90.00
#
_symmetry.space_group_name_H-M   'P 1'
#
loop_
_entity.id
_entity.type
_entity.pdbx_description
1 polymer ?
#
loop_
_entity_poly.entity_id
_entity_poly.type
_entity_poly.pdbx_seq_one_letter_code
_entity_poly.pdbx_strand_id
1 'polypeptide(L)'
;MQAPSLAPTMQSTDSAHAEIRTIETGLDRMENKALSQQRVILSEEKTANMSKLALGAKLERALDRRMSSQDAVMRPRKNTVLSEKSAIRA
;
A
#
# COMPACT_ATOMS: atom_id res chain seq x y z
N MET A 1 -29.73 33.66 -27.79
CA MET A 1 -31.00 33.64 -27.03
C MET A 1 -30.88 32.57 -25.95
N GLN A 2 -31.08 32.89 -24.68
CA GLN A 2 -30.91 31.97 -23.56
C GLN A 2 -32.24 31.23 -23.31
N ALA A 3 -32.20 29.90 -23.22
CA ALA A 3 -33.40 29.09 -23.05
C ALA A 3 -33.98 29.25 -21.63
N PRO A 4 -35.32 29.37 -21.48
CA PRO A 4 -35.95 29.53 -20.17
C PRO A 4 -35.89 28.22 -19.36
N SER A 5 -35.56 28.34 -18.07
CA SER A 5 -35.60 27.21 -17.12
C SER A 5 -37.04 26.79 -16.84
N LEU A 6 -37.33 25.50 -16.98
CA LEU A 6 -38.63 24.86 -16.64
C LEU A 6 -38.68 24.35 -15.19
N ALA A 7 -37.64 24.58 -14.39
CA ALA A 7 -37.64 24.15 -12.99
C ALA A 7 -38.62 25.01 -12.18
N PRO A 8 -39.54 24.42 -11.38
CA PRO A 8 -40.42 25.17 -10.51
C PRO A 8 -39.59 25.87 -9.42
N THR A 9 -39.60 27.21 -9.41
CA THR A 9 -38.99 28.00 -8.34
C THR A 9 -39.91 27.97 -7.13
N MET A 10 -39.62 27.08 -6.18
CA MET A 10 -40.29 27.06 -4.88
C MET A 10 -39.55 27.99 -3.93
N GLN A 11 -40.24 28.96 -3.31
CA GLN A 11 -39.65 29.69 -2.19
C GLN A 11 -39.52 28.74 -1.00
N SER A 12 -38.32 28.66 -0.44
CA SER A 12 -38.06 27.84 0.74
C SER A 12 -38.98 28.26 1.88
N THR A 13 -39.85 27.35 2.30
CA THR A 13 -40.71 27.54 3.47
C THR A 13 -39.92 27.20 4.73
N ASP A 14 -40.38 27.67 5.90
CA ASP A 14 -39.71 27.44 7.19
C ASP A 14 -39.52 25.93 7.50
N SER A 15 -40.39 25.07 6.96
CA SER A 15 -40.26 23.60 7.02
C SER A 15 -39.02 23.06 6.29
N ALA A 16 -38.67 23.61 5.13
CA ALA A 16 -37.47 23.20 4.39
C ALA A 16 -36.20 23.56 5.18
N HIS A 17 -36.21 24.67 5.92
CA HIS A 17 -35.10 25.03 6.82
C HIS A 17 -35.01 24.10 8.04
N ALA A 18 -36.14 23.64 8.59
CA ALA A 18 -36.17 22.68 9.68
C ALA A 18 -35.59 21.31 9.29
N GLU A 19 -35.89 20.84 8.07
CA GLU A 19 -35.32 19.60 7.53
C GLU A 19 -33.80 19.71 7.35
N ILE A 20 -33.31 20.81 6.78
CA ILE A 20 -31.87 21.06 6.61
C ILE A 20 -31.14 21.03 7.96
N ARG A 21 -31.67 21.69 8.99
CA ARG A 21 -31.07 21.68 10.34
C ARG A 21 -31.06 20.28 10.96
N THR A 22 -32.08 19.47 10.69
CA THR A 22 -32.15 18.09 11.17
C THR A 22 -31.09 17.22 10.50
N ILE A 23 -30.85 17.44 9.20
CA ILE A 23 -29.80 16.76 8.46
C ILE A 23 -28.41 17.19 8.97
N GLU A 24 -28.17 18.49 9.16
CA GLU A 24 -26.91 19.01 9.71
C GLU A 24 -26.60 18.39 11.08
N THR A 25 -27.56 18.42 12.00
CA THR A 25 -27.39 17.81 13.33
C THR A 25 -27.25 16.28 13.29
N GLY A 26 -27.82 15.61 12.29
CA GLY A 26 -27.59 14.18 12.05
C GLY A 26 -26.15 13.91 11.59
N LEU A 27 -25.65 14.72 10.66
CA LEU A 27 -24.31 14.61 10.10
C LEU A 27 -23.23 14.87 11.15
N ASP A 28 -23.41 15.91 11.99
CA ASP A 28 -22.50 16.25 13.08
C ASP A 28 -22.36 15.11 14.12
N ARG A 29 -23.44 14.35 14.36
CA ARG A 29 -23.41 13.19 15.27
C ARG A 29 -22.74 11.97 14.62
N MET A 30 -22.81 11.85 13.30
CA MET A 30 -22.13 10.79 12.55
C MET A 30 -20.62 11.05 12.42
N GLU A 31 -20.17 12.29 12.63
CA GLU A 31 -18.75 12.63 12.62
C GLU A 31 -18.02 11.98 13.80
N ASN A 32 -17.18 10.99 13.51
CA ASN A 32 -16.31 10.39 14.52
C ASN A 32 -15.00 11.19 14.66
N LYS A 33 -15.02 12.17 15.56
CA LYS A 33 -13.88 13.06 15.83
C LYS A 33 -12.62 12.33 16.31
N ALA A 34 -12.77 11.19 16.97
CA ALA A 34 -11.64 10.38 17.42
C ALA A 34 -10.88 9.74 16.25
N LEU A 35 -11.60 9.26 15.22
CA LEU A 35 -10.97 8.72 14.00
C LEU A 35 -10.27 9.81 13.19
N SER A 36 -10.83 11.03 13.14
CA SER A 36 -10.18 12.17 12.50
C SER A 36 -8.86 12.53 13.19
N GLN A 37 -8.81 12.46 14.52
CA GLN A 37 -7.58 12.68 15.29
C GLN A 37 -6.53 11.57 15.13
N GLN A 38 -6.96 10.34 14.85
CA GLN A 38 -6.06 9.20 14.65
C GLN A 38 -5.37 9.21 13.28
N ARG A 39 -5.94 9.89 12.28
CA ARG A 39 -5.37 9.99 10.93
C ARG A 39 -4.17 10.94 10.95
N VAL A 40 -2.97 10.35 11.01
CA VAL A 40 -1.72 11.09 10.85
C VAL A 40 -1.50 11.40 9.37
N ILE A 41 -1.70 12.66 8.99
CA ILE A 41 -1.23 13.17 7.71
C ILE A 41 0.24 13.57 7.90
N LEU A 42 1.15 12.85 7.24
CA LEU A 42 2.57 13.14 7.31
C LEU A 42 2.87 14.41 6.49
N SER A 43 3.80 15.23 6.97
CA SER A 43 4.38 16.29 6.14
C SER A 43 5.13 15.68 4.96
N GLU A 44 5.35 16.48 3.91
CA GLU A 44 6.11 16.05 2.74
C GLU A 44 7.51 15.54 3.13
N GLU A 45 8.19 16.25 4.03
CA GLU A 45 9.49 15.86 4.57
C GLU A 45 9.45 14.47 5.25
N LYS A 46 8.46 14.23 6.12
CA LYS A 46 8.31 12.93 6.81
C LYS A 46 8.03 11.81 5.81
N THR A 47 7.25 12.10 4.77
CA THR A 47 6.94 11.15 3.69
C THR A 47 8.18 10.80 2.88
N ALA A 48 9.01 11.80 2.55
CA ALA A 48 10.28 11.61 1.85
C ALA A 48 11.27 10.78 2.68
N ASN A 49 11.39 11.07 3.97
CA ASN A 49 12.23 10.31 4.90
C ASN A 49 11.78 8.84 5.00
N MET A 50 10.47 8.59 5.14
CA MET A 50 9.93 7.22 5.17
C MET A 50 10.22 6.47 3.87
N SER A 51 10.09 7.15 2.72
CA SER A 51 10.38 6.58 1.41
C SER A 51 11.85 6.20 1.25
N LYS A 52 12.76 7.05 1.75
CA LYS A 52 14.21 6.78 1.76
C LYS A 52 14.56 5.56 2.62
N LEU A 53 13.99 5.46 3.83
CA LEU A 53 14.19 4.32 4.72
C LEU A 53 13.67 3.02 4.09
N ALA A 54 12.47 3.07 3.50
CA ALA A 54 11.87 1.91 2.84
C ALA A 54 12.70 1.45 1.63
N LEU A 55 13.31 2.37 0.88
CA LEU A 55 14.20 2.04 -0.24
C LEU A 55 15.48 1.36 0.25
N GLY A 56 16.12 1.89 1.30
CA GLY A 56 17.30 1.27 1.91
C GLY A 56 17.04 -0.16 2.38
N ALA A 57 15.95 -0.37 3.12
CA ALA A 57 15.56 -1.70 3.59
C ALA A 57 15.22 -2.68 2.44
N LYS A 58 14.65 -2.19 1.33
CA LYS A 58 14.42 -3.01 0.13
C LYS A 58 15.73 -3.40 -0.53
N LEU A 59 16.69 -2.48 -0.61
CA LEU A 59 18.02 -2.74 -1.16
C LEU A 59 18.76 -3.79 -0.33
N GLU A 60 18.81 -3.62 0.98
CA GLU A 60 19.44 -4.58 1.90
C GLU A 60 18.82 -5.98 1.75
N ARG A 61 17.49 -6.08 1.79
CA ARG A 61 16.79 -7.37 1.58
C ARG A 61 17.11 -7.99 0.21
N ALA A 62 17.24 -7.19 -0.83
CA ALA A 62 17.60 -7.66 -2.16
C ALA A 62 19.04 -8.17 -2.21
N LEU A 63 19.96 -7.44 -1.56
CA LEU A 63 21.36 -7.84 -1.43
C LEU A 63 21.48 -9.13 -0.62
N ASP A 64 20.82 -9.25 0.53
CA ASP A 64 20.83 -10.46 1.35
C ASP A 64 20.41 -11.70 0.55
N ARG A 65 19.32 -11.60 -0.23
CA ARG A 65 18.86 -12.69 -1.10
C ARG A 65 19.88 -13.07 -2.16
N ARG A 66 20.59 -12.08 -2.71
CA ARG A 66 21.64 -12.31 -3.70
C ARG A 66 22.84 -12.97 -3.02
N MET A 67 23.26 -12.47 -1.87
CA MET A 67 24.44 -12.93 -1.13
C MET A 67 24.23 -14.32 -0.54
N SER A 68 23.03 -14.67 -0.05
CA SER A 68 22.75 -15.96 0.59
C SER A 68 22.81 -17.19 -0.33
N SER A 69 22.90 -16.99 -1.65
CA SER A 69 22.91 -18.09 -2.66
C SER A 69 24.10 -18.02 -3.62
N GLN A 70 25.00 -17.05 -3.46
CA GLN A 70 26.16 -16.86 -4.34
C GLN A 70 27.41 -17.57 -3.83
N ASP A 71 27.49 -17.89 -2.54
CA ASP A 71 28.66 -18.56 -1.99
C ASP A 71 28.76 -19.99 -2.53
N ALA A 72 29.92 -20.32 -3.10
CA ALA A 72 30.17 -21.63 -3.66
C ALA A 72 30.23 -22.69 -2.55
N VAL A 73 29.17 -23.50 -2.44
CA VAL A 73 29.16 -24.67 -1.53
C VAL A 73 29.85 -25.83 -2.24
N MET A 74 31.07 -26.14 -1.83
CA MET A 74 31.81 -27.30 -2.33
C MET A 74 31.12 -28.58 -1.85
N ARG A 75 30.33 -29.21 -2.73
CA ARG A 75 29.65 -30.48 -2.42
C ARG A 75 30.56 -31.65 -2.77
N PRO A 76 30.70 -32.67 -1.92
CA PRO A 76 31.40 -33.89 -2.29
C PRO A 76 30.72 -34.47 -3.53
N ARG A 77 31.52 -34.78 -4.55
CA ARG A 77 30.99 -35.41 -5.77
C ARG A 77 30.30 -36.70 -5.34
N LYS A 78 28.98 -36.81 -5.54
CA LYS A 78 28.30 -38.11 -5.50
C LYS A 78 29.09 -39.00 -6.44
N ASN A 79 29.50 -40.18 -5.98
CA ASN A 79 30.26 -41.18 -6.73
C ASN A 79 29.63 -41.38 -8.12
N THR A 80 30.03 -40.55 -9.09
CA THR A 80 29.71 -40.73 -10.49
C THR A 80 30.56 -41.90 -10.89
N VAL A 81 29.86 -43.00 -11.15
CA VAL A 81 30.35 -44.27 -11.65
C VAL A 81 31.18 -44.04 -12.91
N LEU A 82 32.47 -43.73 -12.74
CA LEU A 82 33.49 -43.74 -13.79
C LEU A 82 34.79 -44.21 -13.15
N SER A 83 34.79 -45.47 -12.73
CA SER A 83 36.03 -46.22 -12.53
C SER A 83 36.47 -46.73 -13.90
N GLU A 84 37.35 -45.98 -14.57
CA GLU A 84 38.05 -46.46 -15.78
C GLU A 84 39.00 -47.63 -15.48
N LYS A 85 39.20 -47.97 -14.21
CA LYS A 85 40.15 -49.01 -13.76
C LYS A 85 39.58 -50.43 -13.79
N SER A 86 38.30 -50.61 -14.13
CA SER A 86 37.62 -51.90 -14.18
C SER A 86 37.56 -52.54 -15.58
N ALA A 87 38.09 -51.87 -16.62
CA ALA A 87 38.01 -52.32 -18.01
C ALA A 87 39.23 -53.14 -18.51
N ILE A 88 40.23 -53.45 -17.67
CA ILE A 88 41.49 -54.11 -18.09
C ILE A 88 41.70 -55.47 -17.38
N ARG A 89 40.62 -56.20 -17.09
CA ARG A 89 40.70 -57.62 -16.68
C ARG A 89 39.53 -58.39 -17.27
N ALA A 90 39.66 -58.77 -18.52
CA ALA A 90 38.96 -59.88 -19.17
C ALA A 90 39.98 -60.61 -20.05
#